data_AF-W9YXN4-F1
#
_entry.id   AF-W9YXN4-F1
#
_cell.length_a   1.000
_cell.length_b   1.000
_cell.length_c   1.000
_cell.angle_alpha   90.00
_cell.angle_beta   90.00
_cell.angle_gamma   90.00
#
_symmetry.space_group_name_H-M   'P 1'
#
loop_
_entity.id
_entity.type
_entity.pdbx_description
1 polymer ?
#
loop_
_entity_poly.entity_id
_entity_poly.type
_entity_poly.pdbx_seq_one_letter_code
_entity_poly.pdbx_strand_id
1 'polypeptide(L)'
;MDNHLIYVARHSHANSNIGLSHHGTDIFTLSDKDFSKFVHSRNVIKHGDFLPDNLTQHGKGELRRYVDEHPEFLDSLDLILCSPLTRSILTAKGLAQTNQARIDIPPITYVKGDKRYAFTVNLAGGSAEGTLLGEEVVDLTVETPEDQWESWNDLQKRLSTLKTYKPLDEIEEQDRRLRIQIRDLVQTIAKSKGRSVKVLIVTHGGKINTLTGHYRTQLESNNGEWELKSSSCFANLGTAVYKFSSATDEKAELVEVHESEHYAQLLGLDYQRPRAFPYIDSSGKTIDERRLYEVFLKKSHEEVMARESTPIHLALVKWNGTV
;
A
#
# COMPACT_ATOMS: atom_id res chain seq x y z
N MET A 1 25.55 15.43 3.45
CA MET A 1 25.87 14.20 2.69
C MET A 1 24.55 13.74 2.15
N ASP A 2 24.19 14.14 0.93
CA ASP A 2 22.79 14.19 0.49
C ASP A 2 22.45 13.06 -0.49
N ASN A 3 23.25 11.99 -0.49
CA ASN A 3 23.14 10.87 -1.42
C ASN A 3 22.36 9.68 -0.82
N HIS A 4 21.35 9.95 0.01
CA HIS A 4 20.49 8.90 0.55
C HIS A 4 19.57 8.36 -0.54
N LEU A 5 19.46 7.03 -0.65
CA LEU A 5 18.59 6.39 -1.62
C LEU A 5 17.27 6.02 -0.95
N ILE A 6 16.17 6.46 -1.55
CA ILE A 6 14.81 6.18 -1.10
C ILE A 6 14.15 5.29 -2.14
N TYR A 7 14.02 4.02 -1.84
CA TYR A 7 13.26 3.06 -2.63
C TYR A 7 11.80 3.16 -2.22
N VAL A 8 10.88 3.25 -3.18
CA VAL A 8 9.44 3.26 -2.92
C VAL A 8 8.82 2.09 -3.65
N ALA A 9 8.24 1.15 -2.89
CA ALA A 9 7.65 -0.07 -3.41
C ALA A 9 6.15 -0.12 -3.10
N ARG A 10 5.39 -0.70 -4.03
CA ARG A 10 4.01 -1.12 -3.73
C ARG A 10 4.03 -2.43 -2.93
N HIS A 11 3.15 -2.58 -1.95
CA HIS A 11 2.97 -3.85 -1.24
C HIS A 11 2.71 -5.04 -2.18
N SER A 12 2.96 -6.26 -1.70
CA SER A 12 2.66 -7.49 -2.43
C SER A 12 1.16 -7.69 -2.67
N HIS A 13 0.78 -8.62 -3.54
CA HIS A 13 -0.60 -8.90 -3.90
C HIS A 13 -1.47 -9.22 -2.67
N ALA A 14 -2.49 -8.40 -2.44
CA ALA A 14 -3.37 -8.45 -1.27
C ALA A 14 -4.78 -8.90 -1.62
N ASN A 15 -5.59 -9.22 -0.61
CA ASN A 15 -6.98 -9.62 -0.82
C ASN A 15 -7.78 -8.50 -1.50
N SER A 16 -7.52 -7.23 -1.16
CA SER A 16 -8.10 -6.07 -1.87
C SER A 16 -7.62 -5.88 -3.32
N ASN A 17 -6.62 -6.65 -3.78
CA ASN A 17 -6.21 -6.64 -5.18
C ASN A 17 -7.01 -7.64 -6.04
N ILE A 18 -7.84 -8.48 -5.40
CA ILE A 18 -8.67 -9.44 -6.13
C ILE A 18 -9.75 -8.71 -6.93
N GLY A 19 -9.67 -8.83 -8.27
CA GLY A 19 -10.50 -8.06 -9.21
C GLY A 19 -11.75 -8.79 -9.73
N LEU A 20 -12.85 -8.02 -9.85
CA LEU A 20 -14.03 -8.10 -10.76
C LEU A 20 -14.41 -9.41 -11.48
N SER A 21 -14.28 -10.59 -10.86
CA SER A 21 -14.87 -11.80 -11.41
C SER A 21 -16.40 -11.66 -11.51
N HIS A 22 -17.00 -12.02 -12.64
CA HIS A 22 -18.48 -12.12 -12.75
C HIS A 22 -19.04 -13.29 -11.94
N HIS A 23 -18.18 -14.22 -11.52
CA HIS A 23 -18.52 -15.42 -10.78
C HIS A 23 -17.95 -15.34 -9.37
N GLY A 24 -18.83 -15.30 -8.37
CA GLY A 24 -18.43 -15.23 -6.96
C GLY A 24 -19.43 -14.46 -6.11
N THR A 25 -19.29 -14.60 -4.81
CA THR A 25 -20.11 -13.89 -3.82
C THR A 25 -19.56 -12.49 -3.60
N ASP A 26 -20.45 -11.49 -3.63
CA ASP A 26 -20.14 -10.14 -3.16
C ASP A 26 -20.35 -10.11 -1.64
N ILE A 27 -19.28 -9.91 -0.88
CA ILE A 27 -19.35 -9.97 0.58
C ILE A 27 -20.23 -8.85 1.15
N PHE A 28 -20.40 -7.74 0.42
CA PHE A 28 -21.23 -6.61 0.87
C PHE A 28 -22.73 -6.92 0.88
N THR A 29 -23.12 -8.03 0.25
CA THR A 29 -24.52 -8.49 0.21
C THR A 29 -24.86 -9.50 1.31
N LEU A 30 -23.87 -9.97 2.08
CA LEU A 30 -24.07 -10.96 3.13
C LEU A 30 -24.54 -10.31 4.44
N SER A 31 -25.38 -11.03 5.19
CA SER A 31 -25.65 -10.72 6.59
C SER A 31 -24.47 -11.17 7.47
N ASP A 32 -24.31 -10.62 8.68
CA ASP A 32 -23.25 -11.03 9.63
C ASP A 32 -23.23 -12.55 9.89
N LYS A 33 -24.41 -13.15 9.99
CA LYS A 33 -24.59 -14.59 10.20
C LYS A 33 -24.15 -15.40 8.98
N ASP A 34 -24.45 -14.93 7.79
CA ASP A 34 -24.10 -15.60 6.55
C ASP A 34 -22.62 -15.43 6.23
N PHE A 35 -22.03 -14.28 6.57
CA PHE A 35 -20.60 -14.04 6.47
C PHE A 35 -19.80 -15.02 7.33
N SER A 36 -20.20 -15.23 8.58
CA SER A 36 -19.52 -16.18 9.48
C SER A 36 -19.51 -17.61 8.92
N LYS A 37 -20.61 -18.04 8.29
CA LYS A 37 -20.67 -19.35 7.60
C LYS A 37 -19.87 -19.35 6.29
N PHE A 38 -19.89 -18.23 5.59
CA PHE A 38 -19.21 -18.05 4.31
C PHE A 38 -17.70 -18.19 4.47
N VAL A 39 -17.10 -17.68 5.54
CA VAL A 39 -15.64 -17.76 5.83
C VAL A 39 -15.08 -19.19 5.87
N HIS A 40 -15.92 -20.21 6.04
CA HIS A 40 -15.52 -21.62 6.03
C HIS A 40 -15.96 -22.41 4.78
N SER A 41 -16.61 -21.74 3.82
CA SER A 41 -17.31 -22.39 2.71
C SER A 41 -16.44 -22.74 1.49
N ARG A 42 -15.19 -22.26 1.43
CA ARG A 42 -14.30 -22.30 0.25
C ARG A 42 -14.88 -21.66 -1.02
N ASN A 43 -15.87 -20.78 -0.86
CA ASN A 43 -16.46 -20.05 -1.97
C ASN A 43 -15.48 -19.05 -2.60
N VAL A 44 -15.78 -18.65 -3.83
CA VAL A 44 -15.05 -17.60 -4.55
C VAL A 44 -15.65 -16.24 -4.22
N ILE A 45 -14.82 -15.28 -3.85
CA ILE A 45 -15.18 -13.88 -3.63
C ILE A 45 -14.81 -13.10 -4.88
N LYS A 46 -15.73 -12.26 -5.35
CA LYS A 46 -15.49 -11.38 -6.51
C LYS A 46 -15.23 -9.92 -6.15
N HIS A 47 -15.74 -9.49 -5.00
CA HIS A 47 -15.67 -8.10 -4.56
C HIS A 47 -15.72 -8.07 -3.02
N GLY A 48 -14.79 -7.35 -2.40
CA GLY A 48 -14.75 -7.17 -0.95
C GLY A 48 -13.61 -6.28 -0.47
N ASP A 49 -13.91 -5.44 0.53
CA ASP A 49 -12.87 -4.78 1.33
C ASP A 49 -12.58 -5.64 2.56
N PHE A 50 -11.50 -6.41 2.50
CA PHE A 50 -11.08 -7.26 3.60
C PHE A 50 -10.27 -6.40 4.57
N LEU A 51 -10.89 -5.97 5.66
CA LEU A 51 -10.17 -5.30 6.74
C LEU A 51 -10.22 -6.20 7.98
N PRO A 52 -9.07 -6.59 8.55
CA PRO A 52 -7.70 -6.35 8.11
C PRO A 52 -7.31 -7.05 6.77
N ASP A 53 -6.54 -6.35 5.92
CA ASP A 53 -6.27 -6.76 4.52
C ASP A 53 -4.98 -7.56 4.38
N ASN A 54 -5.11 -8.87 4.24
CA ASN A 54 -3.99 -9.80 4.18
C ASN A 54 -3.41 -9.94 2.76
N LEU A 55 -2.20 -10.48 2.68
CA LEU A 55 -1.61 -10.95 1.43
C LEU A 55 -2.29 -12.24 0.98
N THR A 56 -2.55 -12.37 -0.33
CA THR A 56 -3.02 -13.65 -0.89
C THR A 56 -1.90 -14.68 -0.85
N GLN A 57 -2.23 -15.97 -1.00
CA GLN A 57 -1.20 -17.00 -1.15
C GLN A 57 -0.26 -16.74 -2.33
N HIS A 58 -0.79 -16.19 -3.42
CA HIS A 58 0.01 -15.79 -4.56
C HIS A 58 0.97 -14.65 -4.19
N GLY A 59 0.48 -13.58 -3.54
CA GLY A 59 1.32 -12.47 -3.10
C GLY A 59 2.39 -12.87 -2.09
N LYS A 60 2.11 -13.86 -1.22
CA LYS A 60 3.13 -14.45 -0.34
C LYS A 60 4.20 -15.19 -1.15
N GLY A 61 3.81 -15.90 -2.20
CA GLY A 61 4.73 -16.54 -3.15
C GLY A 61 5.58 -15.53 -3.92
N GLU A 62 4.99 -14.46 -4.44
CA GLU A 62 5.71 -13.37 -5.12
C GLU A 62 6.69 -12.67 -4.19
N LEU A 63 6.28 -12.43 -2.93
CA LEU A 63 7.15 -11.85 -1.91
C LEU A 63 8.36 -12.75 -1.62
N ARG A 64 8.14 -14.07 -1.53
CA ARG A 64 9.24 -15.03 -1.37
C ARG A 64 10.18 -15.02 -2.58
N ARG A 65 9.64 -15.03 -3.80
CA ARG A 65 10.44 -14.88 -5.03
C ARG A 65 11.31 -13.63 -4.96
N TYR A 66 10.73 -12.48 -4.62
CA TYR A 66 11.45 -11.22 -4.52
C TYR A 66 12.62 -11.32 -3.53
N VAL A 67 12.40 -11.93 -2.36
CA VAL A 67 13.45 -12.13 -1.36
C VAL A 67 14.57 -13.03 -1.90
N ASP A 68 14.21 -14.11 -2.58
CA ASP A 68 15.17 -15.08 -3.13
C ASP A 68 15.97 -14.49 -4.31
N GLU A 69 15.36 -13.62 -5.12
CA GLU A 69 15.97 -13.02 -6.32
C GLU A 69 16.75 -11.72 -6.05
N HIS A 70 16.45 -11.01 -4.95
CA HIS A 70 17.06 -9.71 -4.63
C HIS A 70 17.80 -9.65 -3.27
N PRO A 71 18.59 -10.67 -2.87
CA PRO A 71 19.25 -10.67 -1.56
C PRO A 71 20.24 -9.51 -1.41
N GLU A 72 21.03 -9.20 -2.44
CA GLU A 72 22.01 -8.09 -2.40
C GLU A 72 21.33 -6.72 -2.18
N PHE A 73 20.15 -6.53 -2.77
CA PHE A 73 19.37 -5.32 -2.55
C PHE A 73 18.92 -5.23 -1.10
N LEU A 74 18.25 -6.29 -0.61
CA LEU A 74 17.65 -6.34 0.71
C LEU A 74 18.70 -6.19 1.81
N ASP A 75 19.84 -6.87 1.68
CA ASP A 75 20.95 -6.80 2.64
C ASP A 75 21.59 -5.40 2.70
N SER A 76 21.43 -4.61 1.64
CA SER A 76 21.97 -3.25 1.57
C SER A 76 21.08 -2.20 2.24
N LEU A 77 19.85 -2.53 2.62
CA LEU A 77 18.90 -1.60 3.24
C LEU A 77 19.26 -1.29 4.70
N ASP A 78 19.13 -0.03 5.08
CA ASP A 78 19.33 0.42 6.46
C ASP A 78 18.02 0.55 7.25
N LEU A 79 16.91 0.74 6.54
CA LEU A 79 15.61 1.02 7.11
C LEU A 79 14.51 0.57 6.15
N ILE A 80 13.45 -0.06 6.68
CA ILE A 80 12.22 -0.34 5.94
C ILE A 80 11.07 0.40 6.64
N LEU A 81 10.50 1.40 5.99
CA LEU A 81 9.29 2.07 6.41
C LEU A 81 8.10 1.43 5.70
N CYS A 82 6.94 1.38 6.35
CA CYS A 82 5.74 0.89 5.69
C CYS A 82 4.50 1.70 6.06
N SER A 83 3.45 1.58 5.26
CA SER A 83 2.16 2.18 5.61
C SER A 83 1.49 1.41 6.77
N PRO A 84 0.55 2.03 7.50
CA PRO A 84 -0.16 1.39 8.62
C PRO A 84 -1.09 0.25 8.21
N LEU A 85 -1.16 -0.13 6.94
CA LEU A 85 -2.10 -1.16 6.49
C LEU A 85 -1.47 -2.54 6.52
N THR A 86 -2.24 -3.52 6.99
CA THR A 86 -1.86 -4.93 7.16
C THR A 86 -1.00 -5.46 6.01
N ARG A 87 -1.44 -5.31 4.76
CA ARG A 87 -0.68 -5.73 3.57
C ARG A 87 0.70 -5.11 3.41
N SER A 88 0.88 -3.84 3.76
CA SER A 88 2.18 -3.17 3.69
C SER A 88 3.12 -3.67 4.77
N ILE A 89 2.60 -3.90 5.97
CA ILE A 89 3.38 -4.46 7.09
C ILE A 89 3.79 -5.89 6.81
N LEU A 90 2.87 -6.73 6.34
CA LEU A 90 3.20 -8.12 6.01
C LEU A 90 4.23 -8.18 4.87
N THR A 91 4.13 -7.28 3.89
CA THR A 91 5.15 -7.14 2.85
C THR A 91 6.49 -6.72 3.45
N ALA A 92 6.53 -5.64 4.23
CA ALA A 92 7.75 -5.14 4.87
C ALA A 92 8.40 -6.18 5.78
N LYS A 93 7.61 -6.92 6.57
CA LYS A 93 8.08 -8.02 7.41
C LYS A 93 8.68 -9.14 6.60
N GLY A 94 8.05 -9.54 5.49
CA GLY A 94 8.62 -10.55 4.60
C GLY A 94 9.94 -10.11 3.98
N LEU A 95 10.05 -8.85 3.53
CA LEU A 95 11.29 -8.29 3.01
C LEU A 95 12.39 -8.15 4.07
N ALA A 96 12.03 -7.95 5.33
CA ALA A 96 12.97 -7.88 6.44
C ALA A 96 13.42 -9.25 6.96
N GLN A 97 12.88 -10.39 6.49
CA GLN A 97 13.28 -11.70 7.02
C GLN A 97 14.76 -12.02 6.78
N THR A 98 15.39 -11.38 5.78
CA THR A 98 16.81 -11.54 5.46
C THR A 98 17.72 -10.46 6.07
N ASN A 99 17.16 -9.35 6.57
CA ASN A 99 17.92 -8.19 7.05
C ASN A 99 17.47 -7.76 8.46
N GLN A 100 18.38 -7.24 9.29
CA GLN A 100 18.08 -6.60 10.58
C GLN A 100 17.42 -5.20 10.44
N ALA A 101 16.80 -4.89 9.30
CA ALA A 101 16.18 -3.58 9.08
C ALA A 101 15.00 -3.38 10.03
N ARG A 102 14.97 -2.22 10.67
CA ARG A 102 13.86 -1.77 11.51
C ARG A 102 12.61 -1.52 10.65
N ILE A 103 11.44 -1.90 11.17
CA ILE A 103 10.12 -1.69 10.56
C ILE A 103 9.27 -0.80 11.46
N ASP A 104 8.70 0.26 10.89
CA ASP A 104 7.78 1.18 11.58
C ASP A 104 6.38 1.18 10.94
N ILE A 105 5.34 1.44 11.78
CA ILE A 105 3.94 1.86 11.47
C ILE A 105 2.86 0.74 11.39
N PRO A 106 1.72 0.83 12.13
CA PRO A 106 0.77 -0.28 12.28
C PRO A 106 -0.74 -0.20 11.87
N PRO A 107 -1.49 -1.33 11.89
CA PRO A 107 -2.93 -1.41 11.66
C PRO A 107 -3.74 -1.75 12.92
N ILE A 108 -5.06 -1.83 12.71
CA ILE A 108 -6.07 -2.32 13.65
C ILE A 108 -5.77 -3.74 14.11
N THR A 109 -5.65 -3.97 15.42
CA THR A 109 -5.24 -5.27 16.01
C THR A 109 -5.79 -5.49 17.42
N TYR A 110 -5.81 -6.76 17.85
CA TYR A 110 -5.85 -7.13 19.27
C TYR A 110 -4.42 -7.40 19.78
N VAL A 111 -4.22 -7.22 21.09
CA VAL A 111 -2.91 -7.30 21.74
C VAL A 111 -2.81 -8.59 22.58
N LYS A 112 -1.69 -9.31 22.46
CA LYS A 112 -1.37 -10.48 23.31
C LYS A 112 0.10 -10.41 23.72
N GLY A 113 0.35 -10.04 24.98
CA GLY A 113 1.68 -9.65 25.43
C GLY A 113 2.14 -8.38 24.70
N ASP A 114 3.41 -8.32 24.30
CA ASP A 114 3.96 -7.19 23.52
C ASP A 114 3.69 -7.30 22.01
N LYS A 115 2.98 -8.36 21.60
CA LYS A 115 2.69 -8.65 20.20
C LYS A 115 1.28 -8.25 19.82
N ARG A 116 1.13 -7.92 18.54
CA ARG A 116 -0.08 -7.35 17.97
C ARG A 116 -0.52 -8.19 16.78
N TYR A 117 -1.81 -8.50 16.73
CA TYR A 117 -2.36 -9.49 15.81
C TYR A 117 -3.64 -9.01 15.15
N ALA A 118 -3.87 -9.47 13.92
CA ALA A 118 -5.14 -9.34 13.24
C ALA A 118 -5.67 -10.72 12.84
N PHE A 119 -6.97 -10.94 13.02
CA PHE A 119 -7.67 -11.99 12.29
C PHE A 119 -7.96 -11.48 10.88
N THR A 120 -7.77 -12.35 9.89
CA THR A 120 -8.00 -12.06 8.48
C THR A 120 -8.59 -13.29 7.80
N VAL A 121 -9.08 -13.11 6.58
CA VAL A 121 -9.29 -14.22 5.64
C VAL A 121 -8.05 -14.43 4.78
N ASN A 122 -7.77 -15.69 4.45
CA ASN A 122 -6.71 -16.11 3.53
C ASN A 122 -7.35 -16.47 2.19
N LEU A 123 -6.94 -15.78 1.12
CA LEU A 123 -7.48 -15.99 -0.22
C LEU A 123 -6.38 -16.51 -1.16
N ALA A 124 -6.79 -17.33 -2.12
CA ALA A 124 -5.95 -17.62 -3.27
C ALA A 124 -5.86 -16.38 -4.18
N GLY A 125 -4.68 -16.18 -4.77
CA GLY A 125 -4.47 -15.26 -5.90
C GLY A 125 -4.00 -16.04 -7.13
N GLY A 126 -3.64 -15.35 -8.20
CA GLY A 126 -3.18 -16.00 -9.44
C GLY A 126 -4.31 -16.80 -10.10
N SER A 127 -4.05 -18.05 -10.50
CA SER A 127 -5.04 -18.83 -11.29
C SER A 127 -6.33 -19.20 -10.54
N ALA A 128 -6.34 -19.15 -9.20
CA ALA A 128 -7.50 -19.47 -8.36
C ALA A 128 -8.00 -18.24 -7.57
N GLU A 129 -7.75 -17.05 -8.10
CA GLU A 129 -8.05 -15.75 -7.49
C GLU A 129 -9.44 -15.69 -6.85
N GLY A 130 -9.52 -15.17 -5.63
CA GLY A 130 -10.79 -15.01 -4.91
C GLY A 130 -11.25 -16.25 -4.14
N THR A 131 -10.62 -17.41 -4.32
CA THR A 131 -11.00 -18.62 -3.57
C THR A 131 -10.64 -18.47 -2.09
N LEU A 132 -11.63 -18.65 -1.22
CA LEU A 132 -11.46 -18.62 0.21
C LEU A 132 -10.77 -19.88 0.73
N LEU A 133 -9.63 -19.69 1.42
CA LEU A 133 -8.81 -20.79 1.93
C LEU A 133 -9.03 -21.02 3.43
N GLY A 134 -9.60 -20.04 4.13
CA GLY A 134 -9.93 -20.08 5.55
C GLY A 134 -9.52 -18.81 6.28
N GLU A 135 -9.54 -18.88 7.60
CA GLU A 135 -9.07 -17.79 8.47
C GLU A 135 -7.57 -17.87 8.70
N GLU A 136 -6.96 -16.72 8.95
CA GLU A 136 -5.56 -16.60 9.32
C GLU A 136 -5.39 -15.55 10.41
N VAL A 137 -4.49 -15.83 11.35
CA VAL A 137 -4.04 -14.85 12.34
C VAL A 137 -2.65 -14.39 11.92
N VAL A 138 -2.50 -13.09 11.70
CA VAL A 138 -1.23 -12.50 11.25
C VAL A 138 -0.62 -11.63 12.35
N ASP A 139 0.70 -11.73 12.51
CA ASP A 139 1.47 -10.90 13.44
C ASP A 139 1.83 -9.58 12.76
N LEU A 140 1.33 -8.47 13.32
CA LEU A 140 1.51 -7.10 12.84
C LEU A 140 2.40 -6.28 13.76
N THR A 141 3.16 -6.94 14.63
CA THR A 141 4.10 -6.28 15.55
C THR A 141 5.20 -5.60 14.73
N VAL A 142 5.31 -4.28 14.91
CA VAL A 142 6.30 -3.35 14.35
C VAL A 142 6.61 -2.28 15.40
N GLU A 143 7.74 -1.58 15.27
CA GLU A 143 8.11 -0.52 16.22
C GLU A 143 7.26 0.72 15.97
N THR A 144 6.53 1.23 16.97
CA THR A 144 5.65 2.41 16.81
C THR A 144 5.36 3.06 18.17
N PRO A 145 5.31 4.41 18.25
CA PRO A 145 4.86 5.13 19.44
C PRO A 145 3.46 4.72 19.92
N GLU A 146 3.28 4.55 21.24
CA GLU A 146 2.03 4.09 21.86
C GLU A 146 0.81 4.98 21.58
N ASP A 147 1.00 6.29 21.48
CA ASP A 147 -0.05 7.29 21.22
C ASP A 147 -0.69 7.16 19.83
N GLN A 148 0.11 6.78 18.81
CA GLN A 148 -0.42 6.55 17.46
C GLN A 148 -1.31 5.32 17.39
N TRP A 149 -1.02 4.28 18.19
CA TRP A 149 -1.80 3.05 18.26
C TRP A 149 -3.21 3.27 18.76
N GLU A 150 -3.35 3.97 19.88
CA GLU A 150 -4.65 4.27 20.49
C GLU A 150 -5.51 5.06 19.51
N SER A 151 -4.89 6.02 18.82
CA SER A 151 -5.61 6.84 17.86
C SER A 151 -6.17 6.05 16.68
N TRP A 152 -5.50 5.02 16.17
CA TRP A 152 -5.99 4.29 14.98
C TRP A 152 -7.01 3.20 15.30
N ASN A 153 -7.00 2.69 16.53
CA ASN A 153 -8.00 1.76 17.00
C ASN A 153 -9.30 2.45 17.43
N ASP A 154 -9.30 3.77 17.61
CA ASP A 154 -10.50 4.53 17.97
C ASP A 154 -11.61 4.36 16.92
N LEU A 155 -12.74 3.79 17.35
CA LEU A 155 -13.86 3.48 16.47
C LEU A 155 -14.51 4.75 15.90
N GLN A 156 -14.63 5.81 16.72
CA GLN A 156 -15.25 7.06 16.27
C GLN A 156 -14.41 7.73 15.19
N LYS A 157 -13.09 7.73 15.32
CA LYS A 157 -12.15 8.23 14.33
C LYS A 157 -12.18 7.40 13.04
N ARG A 158 -12.30 6.07 13.14
CA ARG A 158 -12.48 5.21 11.96
C ARG A 158 -13.76 5.55 11.21
N LEU A 159 -14.89 5.64 11.92
CA LEU A 159 -16.18 5.97 11.34
C LEU A 159 -16.22 7.39 10.76
N SER A 160 -15.62 8.38 11.42
CA SER A 160 -15.57 9.75 10.90
C SER A 160 -14.69 9.88 9.66
N THR A 161 -13.59 9.12 9.59
CA THR A 161 -12.69 9.10 8.42
C THR A 161 -13.40 8.58 7.16
N LEU A 162 -14.34 7.64 7.30
CA LEU A 162 -15.14 7.16 6.18
C LEU A 162 -16.07 8.26 5.63
N LYS A 163 -16.65 9.06 6.53
CA LYS A 163 -17.63 10.11 6.19
C LYS A 163 -17.02 11.36 5.58
N THR A 164 -15.77 11.64 5.87
CA THR A 164 -15.12 12.87 5.44
C THR A 164 -14.32 12.63 4.17
N TYR A 165 -14.82 13.15 3.04
CA TYR A 165 -14.00 13.31 1.85
C TYR A 165 -12.82 14.22 2.17
N LYS A 166 -11.60 13.73 1.90
CA LYS A 166 -10.39 14.53 2.03
C LYS A 166 -9.95 15.01 0.65
N PRO A 167 -9.96 16.33 0.37
CA PRO A 167 -9.46 16.87 -0.89
C PRO A 167 -8.01 16.48 -1.17
N LEU A 168 -7.66 16.37 -2.46
CA LEU A 168 -6.31 15.97 -2.88
C LEU A 168 -5.23 16.90 -2.33
N ASP A 169 -5.47 18.21 -2.31
CA ASP A 169 -4.53 19.21 -1.78
C ASP A 169 -4.22 18.98 -0.29
N GLU A 170 -5.23 18.57 0.50
CA GLU A 170 -5.04 18.24 1.91
C GLU A 170 -4.22 16.96 2.09
N ILE A 171 -4.42 15.97 1.21
CA ILE A 171 -3.61 14.74 1.19
C ILE A 171 -2.16 15.05 0.82
N GLU A 172 -1.94 15.89 -0.19
CA GLU A 172 -0.61 16.31 -0.63
C GLU A 172 0.13 17.11 0.46
N GLU A 173 -0.57 17.94 1.23
CA GLU A 173 0.01 18.64 2.38
C GLU A 173 0.35 17.70 3.54
N GLN A 174 -0.48 16.69 3.82
CA GLN A 174 -0.16 15.64 4.78
C GLN A 174 1.07 14.84 4.34
N ASP A 175 1.17 14.53 3.05
CA ASP A 175 2.32 13.83 2.49
C ASP A 175 3.59 14.68 2.43
N ARG A 176 3.47 15.99 2.27
CA ARG A 176 4.59 16.92 2.43
C ARG A 176 5.17 16.83 3.84
N ARG A 177 4.31 16.88 4.87
CA ARG A 177 4.74 16.74 6.28
C ARG A 177 5.37 15.38 6.54
N LEU A 178 4.80 14.31 5.98
CA LEU A 178 5.37 12.97 6.08
C LEU A 178 6.74 12.88 5.42
N ARG A 179 6.91 13.44 4.21
CA ARG A 179 8.22 13.48 3.53
C ARG A 179 9.29 14.17 4.38
N ILE A 180 8.95 15.29 5.03
CA ILE A 180 9.85 16.00 5.94
C ILE A 180 10.25 15.09 7.11
N GLN A 181 9.29 14.44 7.76
CA GLN A 181 9.58 13.50 8.86
C GLN A 181 10.48 12.35 8.42
N ILE A 182 10.21 11.77 7.24
CA ILE A 182 11.03 10.69 6.67
C ILE A 182 12.45 11.20 6.40
N ARG A 183 12.59 12.37 5.79
CA ARG A 183 13.91 12.96 5.51
C ARG A 183 14.69 13.20 6.81
N ASP A 184 14.06 13.79 7.82
CA ASP A 184 14.72 14.12 9.08
C ASP A 184 15.14 12.84 9.83
N LEU A 185 14.32 11.78 9.77
CA LEU A 185 14.67 10.44 10.26
C LEU A 185 15.87 9.86 9.51
N VAL A 186 15.83 9.88 8.17
CA VAL A 186 16.92 9.42 7.29
C VAL A 186 18.23 10.12 7.63
N GLN A 187 18.20 11.44 7.81
CA GLN A 187 19.38 12.23 8.19
C GLN A 187 19.90 11.87 9.57
N THR A 188 19.00 11.66 10.54
CA THR A 188 19.36 11.26 11.90
C THR A 188 20.11 9.93 11.89
N ILE A 189 19.58 8.94 11.15
CA ILE A 189 20.22 7.62 11.00
C ILE A 189 21.55 7.74 10.26
N ALA A 190 21.58 8.49 9.16
CA ALA A 190 22.81 8.70 8.39
C ALA A 190 23.92 9.37 9.21
N LYS A 191 23.57 10.37 10.04
CA LYS A 191 24.49 11.02 10.96
C LYS A 191 25.03 10.04 12.01
N SER A 192 24.16 9.20 12.57
CA SER A 192 24.55 8.15 13.52
C SER A 192 25.49 7.11 12.89
N LYS A 193 25.24 6.72 11.63
CA LYS A 193 26.07 5.75 10.89
C LYS A 193 27.33 6.34 10.24
N GLY A 194 27.44 7.66 10.13
CA GLY A 194 28.55 8.33 9.44
C GLY A 194 28.61 8.08 7.92
N ARG A 195 27.53 7.59 7.30
CA ARG A 195 27.45 7.29 5.86
C ARG A 195 26.06 7.52 5.29
N SER A 196 25.94 7.56 3.97
CA SER A 196 24.64 7.51 3.29
C SER A 196 23.87 6.25 3.67
N VAL A 197 22.55 6.39 3.77
CA VAL A 197 21.64 5.29 4.07
C VAL A 197 20.76 4.96 2.87
N LYS A 198 20.31 3.70 2.84
CA LYS A 198 19.33 3.19 1.88
C LYS A 198 18.04 2.86 2.61
N VAL A 199 16.93 3.47 2.21
CA VAL A 199 15.63 3.30 2.86
C VAL A 199 14.63 2.76 1.86
N LEU A 200 13.89 1.71 2.24
CA LEU A 200 12.77 1.20 1.49
C LEU A 200 11.46 1.67 2.14
N ILE A 201 10.54 2.21 1.35
CA ILE A 201 9.20 2.60 1.78
C ILE A 201 8.19 1.68 1.08
N VAL A 202 7.54 0.82 1.84
CA VAL A 202 6.50 -0.09 1.35
C VAL A 202 5.12 0.54 1.54
N THR A 203 4.44 0.90 0.46
CA THR A 203 3.17 1.62 0.50
C THR A 203 2.20 1.15 -0.60
N HIS A 204 1.20 1.96 -0.93
CA HIS A 204 0.13 1.64 -1.88
C HIS A 204 0.29 2.39 -3.19
N GLY A 205 -0.16 1.81 -4.29
CA GLY A 205 -0.09 2.43 -5.61
C GLY A 205 -0.52 3.91 -5.62
N GLY A 206 -1.76 4.23 -5.26
CA GLY A 206 -2.23 5.62 -5.25
C GLY A 206 -1.45 6.52 -4.27
N LYS A 207 -1.01 5.96 -3.13
CA LYS A 207 -0.20 6.67 -2.14
C LYS A 207 1.19 7.04 -2.67
N ILE A 208 1.76 6.25 -3.58
CA ILE A 208 3.04 6.57 -4.23
C ILE A 208 2.93 7.90 -5.00
N ASN A 209 1.80 8.16 -5.68
CA ASN A 209 1.61 9.41 -6.42
C ASN A 209 1.67 10.63 -5.50
N THR A 210 0.91 10.63 -4.40
CA THR A 210 0.86 11.79 -3.48
C THR A 210 2.11 11.90 -2.62
N LEU A 211 2.72 10.77 -2.25
CA LEU A 211 3.99 10.73 -1.51
C LEU A 211 5.14 11.27 -2.36
N THR A 212 5.20 10.96 -3.64
CA THR A 212 6.36 11.33 -4.49
C THR A 212 6.11 12.59 -5.32
N GLY A 213 4.85 12.98 -5.54
CA GLY A 213 4.47 14.03 -6.48
C GLY A 213 4.43 13.57 -7.95
N HIS A 214 4.85 12.34 -8.24
CA HIS A 214 4.89 11.78 -9.60
C HIS A 214 3.63 10.97 -9.87
N TYR A 215 2.60 11.62 -10.41
CA TYR A 215 1.34 10.97 -10.76
C TYR A 215 1.52 10.00 -11.93
N ARG A 216 1.43 8.70 -11.62
CA ARG A 216 1.56 7.62 -12.60
C ARG A 216 0.37 6.70 -12.50
N THR A 217 -0.70 7.09 -13.15
CA THR A 217 -1.94 6.30 -13.22
C THR A 217 -1.90 5.33 -14.39
N GLN A 218 -2.70 4.27 -14.36
CA GLN A 218 -2.90 3.41 -15.52
C GLN A 218 -4.17 3.88 -16.22
N LEU A 219 -4.04 4.28 -17.48
CA LEU A 219 -5.17 4.71 -18.29
C LEU A 219 -5.51 3.66 -19.34
N GLU A 220 -6.79 3.55 -19.66
CA GLU A 220 -7.32 2.74 -20.76
C GLU A 220 -8.11 3.65 -21.69
N SER A 221 -7.92 3.46 -23.00
CA SER A 221 -8.69 4.24 -23.98
C SER A 221 -10.03 3.56 -24.21
N ASN A 222 -11.11 4.31 -24.03
CA ASN A 222 -12.48 3.89 -24.26
C ASN A 222 -13.15 4.90 -25.19
N ASN A 223 -13.51 4.47 -26.40
CA ASN A 223 -14.13 5.32 -27.43
C ASN A 223 -13.40 6.64 -27.74
N GLY A 224 -12.06 6.66 -27.62
CA GLY A 224 -11.25 7.86 -27.89
C GLY A 224 -11.04 8.79 -26.69
N GLU A 225 -11.63 8.47 -25.53
CA GLU A 225 -11.36 9.13 -24.25
C GLU A 225 -10.46 8.26 -23.37
N TRP A 226 -9.63 8.89 -22.53
CA TRP A 226 -8.79 8.20 -21.58
C TRP A 226 -9.52 8.09 -20.23
N GLU A 227 -9.74 6.87 -19.77
CA GLU A 227 -10.34 6.59 -18.47
C GLU A 227 -9.29 5.99 -17.54
N LEU A 228 -9.39 6.33 -16.25
CA LEU A 228 -8.49 5.79 -15.23
C LEU A 228 -8.88 4.34 -14.92
N LYS A 229 -8.02 3.40 -15.30
CA LYS A 229 -8.13 1.97 -15.00
C LYS A 229 -7.60 1.63 -13.61
N SER A 230 -6.48 2.25 -13.23
CA SER A 230 -5.88 2.09 -11.91
C SER A 230 -5.30 3.40 -11.42
N SER A 231 -5.43 3.62 -10.11
CA SER A 231 -4.85 4.77 -9.41
C SER A 231 -3.31 4.77 -9.42
N SER A 232 -2.68 3.68 -9.88
CA SER A 232 -1.23 3.59 -10.06
C SER A 232 -0.84 2.57 -11.12
N CYS A 233 0.24 2.83 -11.85
CA CYS A 233 0.85 1.86 -12.76
C CYS A 233 1.87 0.93 -12.07
N PHE A 234 2.14 1.11 -10.77
CA PHE A 234 3.08 0.25 -10.05
C PHE A 234 2.47 -1.14 -9.88
N ALA A 235 3.16 -2.16 -10.40
CA ALA A 235 2.85 -3.56 -10.08
C ALA A 235 3.05 -3.82 -8.58
N ASN A 236 2.43 -4.87 -8.05
CA ASN A 236 2.75 -5.34 -6.70
C ASN A 236 4.26 -5.64 -6.60
N LEU A 237 4.92 -5.24 -5.50
CA LEU A 237 6.38 -5.26 -5.30
C LEU A 237 7.23 -4.39 -6.25
N GLY A 238 6.61 -3.77 -7.26
CA GLY A 238 7.26 -2.82 -8.15
C GLY A 238 7.91 -1.69 -7.36
N THR A 239 9.21 -1.48 -7.56
CA THR A 239 10.07 -0.62 -6.76
C THR A 239 10.73 0.46 -7.61
N ALA A 240 10.45 1.73 -7.31
CA ALA A 240 11.12 2.88 -7.93
C ALA A 240 12.16 3.49 -6.98
N VAL A 241 13.15 4.19 -7.55
CA VAL A 241 14.29 4.74 -6.80
C VAL A 241 14.24 6.26 -6.83
N TYR A 242 14.35 6.88 -5.66
CA TYR A 242 14.29 8.31 -5.45
C TYR A 242 15.45 8.81 -4.58
N LYS A 243 15.62 10.12 -4.57
CA LYS A 243 16.44 10.87 -3.61
C LYS A 243 15.67 12.10 -3.18
N PHE A 244 15.92 12.59 -1.97
CA PHE A 244 15.49 13.94 -1.62
C PHE A 244 16.28 14.96 -2.46
N SER A 245 15.59 15.97 -3.00
CA SER A 245 16.20 17.05 -3.79
C SER A 245 17.24 17.83 -2.99
N SER A 246 17.02 17.95 -1.69
CA SER A 246 17.89 18.65 -0.75
C SER A 246 17.68 18.15 0.67
N ALA A 247 18.76 18.18 1.48
CA ALA A 247 18.68 17.94 2.91
C ALA A 247 17.84 18.97 3.67
N THR A 248 17.63 20.18 3.12
CA THR A 248 17.01 21.29 3.85
C THR A 248 15.79 21.88 3.18
N ASP A 249 15.38 21.39 2.00
CA ASP A 249 14.21 21.91 1.28
C ASP A 249 12.92 21.79 2.12
N GLU A 250 12.14 22.86 2.23
CA GLU A 250 10.91 22.90 3.03
C GLU A 250 9.81 21.96 2.50
N LYS A 251 9.93 21.47 1.26
CA LYS A 251 8.98 20.52 0.66
C LYS A 251 9.44 19.05 0.76
N ALA A 252 10.71 18.83 1.11
CA ALA A 252 11.37 17.54 1.08
C ALA A 252 11.06 16.78 -0.23
N GLU A 253 11.21 17.44 -1.37
CA GLU A 253 10.84 16.89 -2.68
C GLU A 253 11.60 15.59 -2.99
N LEU A 254 10.88 14.56 -3.46
CA LEU A 254 11.45 13.31 -3.94
C LEU A 254 11.66 13.40 -5.45
N VAL A 255 12.93 13.41 -5.85
CA VAL A 255 13.34 13.35 -7.26
C VAL A 255 13.64 11.91 -7.60
N GLU A 256 12.97 11.40 -8.64
CA GLU A 256 13.25 10.05 -9.11
C GLU A 256 14.65 9.99 -9.73
N VAL A 257 15.38 8.92 -9.40
CA VAL A 257 16.69 8.69 -9.97
C VAL A 257 16.51 8.22 -11.41
N HIS A 258 17.25 8.87 -12.32
CA HIS A 258 17.28 8.48 -13.73
C HIS A 258 17.54 6.98 -13.89
N GLU A 259 16.98 6.43 -14.97
CA GLU A 259 17.16 5.03 -15.33
C GLU A 259 18.65 4.68 -15.34
N SER A 260 19.00 3.61 -14.64
CA SER A 260 20.37 3.14 -14.51
C SER A 260 20.39 1.63 -14.64
N GLU A 261 21.36 1.13 -15.42
CA GLU A 261 21.61 -0.30 -15.56
C GLU A 261 21.88 -0.96 -14.20
N HIS A 262 22.51 -0.23 -13.26
CA HIS A 262 22.75 -0.71 -11.90
C HIS A 262 21.45 -1.09 -11.17
N TYR A 263 20.42 -0.23 -11.20
CA TYR A 263 19.16 -0.54 -10.52
C TYR A 263 18.32 -1.57 -11.26
N ALA A 264 18.41 -1.60 -12.59
CA ALA A 264 17.81 -2.66 -13.40
C ALA A 264 18.42 -4.03 -13.11
N GLN A 265 19.74 -4.11 -12.86
CA GLN A 265 20.40 -5.34 -12.43
C GLN A 265 20.06 -5.70 -10.98
N LEU A 266 20.04 -4.72 -10.08
CA LEU A 266 19.80 -4.92 -8.65
C LEU A 266 18.36 -5.39 -8.33
N LEU A 267 17.37 -4.83 -9.04
CA LEU A 267 15.94 -5.07 -8.80
C LEU A 267 15.27 -5.87 -9.93
N GLY A 268 15.99 -6.21 -11.00
CA GLY A 268 15.49 -7.07 -12.07
C GLY A 268 14.14 -6.63 -12.66
N LEU A 269 13.20 -7.58 -12.71
CA LEU A 269 11.84 -7.36 -13.22
C LEU A 269 10.98 -6.49 -12.29
N ASP A 270 11.37 -6.37 -11.02
CA ASP A 270 10.66 -5.57 -10.03
C ASP A 270 11.11 -4.10 -10.01
N TYR A 271 12.09 -3.72 -10.85
CA TYR A 271 12.46 -2.32 -11.04
C TYR A 271 11.38 -1.56 -11.81
N GLN A 272 10.71 -0.63 -11.13
CA GLN A 272 9.81 0.32 -11.75
C GLN A 272 10.61 1.47 -12.36
N ARG A 273 10.83 1.38 -13.68
CA ARG A 273 11.52 2.42 -14.45
C ARG A 273 10.75 3.74 -14.46
N PRO A 274 11.44 4.89 -14.55
CA PRO A 274 10.81 6.17 -14.85
C PRO A 274 9.93 6.05 -16.10
N ARG A 275 8.73 6.66 -16.06
CA ARG A 275 7.85 6.67 -17.23
C ARG A 275 8.47 7.56 -18.31
N ALA A 276 8.77 6.96 -19.47
CA ALA A 276 9.42 7.67 -20.59
C ALA A 276 8.46 8.59 -21.37
N PHE A 277 7.15 8.32 -21.38
CA PHE A 277 6.18 9.04 -22.21
C PHE A 277 4.90 9.39 -21.44
N PRO A 278 4.38 10.62 -21.58
CA PRO A 278 3.06 10.97 -21.06
C PRO A 278 1.95 10.32 -21.89
N TYR A 279 0.76 10.18 -21.31
CA TYR A 279 -0.44 9.87 -22.08
C TYR A 279 -0.89 11.09 -22.88
N ILE A 280 -1.17 10.89 -24.16
CA ILE A 280 -1.56 11.95 -25.10
C ILE A 280 -2.96 11.62 -25.64
N ASP A 281 -3.86 12.59 -25.66
CA ASP A 281 -5.20 12.44 -26.23
C ASP A 281 -5.23 12.61 -27.76
N SER A 282 -6.39 12.39 -28.37
CA SER A 282 -6.60 12.52 -29.81
C SER A 282 -6.37 13.94 -30.35
N SER A 283 -6.36 14.96 -29.47
CA SER A 283 -6.03 16.35 -29.82
C SER A 283 -4.53 16.65 -29.77
N GLY A 284 -3.70 15.70 -29.33
CA GLY A 284 -2.27 15.87 -29.15
C GLY A 284 -1.89 16.49 -27.80
N LYS A 285 -2.83 16.62 -26.87
CA LYS A 285 -2.58 17.21 -25.54
C LYS A 285 -2.25 16.13 -24.51
N THR A 286 -1.30 16.43 -23.62
CA THR A 286 -0.99 15.58 -22.47
C THR A 286 -2.17 15.49 -21.51
N ILE A 287 -2.48 14.27 -21.08
CA ILE A 287 -3.50 14.01 -20.07
C ILE A 287 -3.04 14.49 -18.70
N ASP A 288 -3.95 15.16 -17.99
CA ASP A 288 -3.75 15.56 -16.60
C ASP A 288 -4.07 14.39 -15.66
N GLU A 289 -3.07 13.56 -15.40
CA GLU A 289 -3.18 12.39 -14.52
C GLU A 289 -3.51 12.77 -13.07
N ARG A 290 -3.06 13.94 -12.60
CA ARG A 290 -3.39 14.44 -11.26
C ARG A 290 -4.89 14.71 -11.16
N ARG A 291 -5.46 15.37 -12.17
CA ARG A 291 -6.91 15.63 -12.23
C ARG A 291 -7.71 14.34 -12.31
N LEU A 292 -7.27 13.37 -13.12
CA LEU A 292 -7.93 12.05 -13.19
C LEU A 292 -7.88 11.32 -11.85
N TYR A 293 -6.74 11.38 -11.14
CA TYR A 293 -6.59 10.82 -9.81
C TYR A 293 -7.53 11.48 -8.79
N GLU A 294 -7.67 12.80 -8.82
CA GLU A 294 -8.61 13.54 -7.97
C GLU A 294 -10.06 13.10 -8.22
N VAL A 295 -10.46 12.96 -9.49
CA VAL A 295 -11.79 12.45 -9.86
C VAL A 295 -12.00 11.03 -9.35
N PHE A 296 -10.98 10.17 -9.47
CA PHE A 296 -11.01 8.81 -8.93
C PHE A 296 -11.20 8.78 -7.41
N LEU A 297 -10.48 9.63 -6.66
CA LEU A 297 -10.65 9.72 -5.20
C LEU A 297 -12.08 10.11 -4.82
N LYS A 298 -12.64 11.10 -5.51
CA LYS A 298 -14.02 11.54 -5.27
C LYS A 298 -15.02 10.41 -5.54
N LYS A 299 -14.93 9.75 -6.69
CA LYS A 299 -15.79 8.60 -7.04
C LYS A 299 -15.67 7.46 -6.03
N SER A 300 -14.44 7.13 -5.64
CA SER A 300 -14.17 6.08 -4.64
C SER A 300 -14.80 6.40 -3.28
N HIS A 301 -14.74 7.67 -2.85
CA HIS A 301 -15.40 8.10 -1.62
C HIS A 301 -16.92 8.01 -1.74
N GLU A 302 -17.51 8.44 -2.86
CA GLU A 302 -18.96 8.31 -3.11
C GLU A 302 -19.41 6.84 -3.06
N GLU A 303 -18.63 5.92 -3.63
CA GLU A 303 -18.89 4.48 -3.56
C GLU A 303 -18.81 3.92 -2.12
N VAL A 304 -17.80 4.34 -1.34
CA VAL A 304 -17.69 3.97 0.08
C VAL A 304 -18.88 4.49 0.87
N MET A 305 -19.29 5.74 0.65
CA MET A 305 -20.46 6.33 1.33
C MET A 305 -21.76 5.63 0.97
N ALA A 306 -21.94 5.21 -0.28
CA ALA A 306 -23.08 4.41 -0.69
C ALA A 306 -23.16 3.06 0.05
N ARG A 307 -22.00 2.50 0.43
CA ARG A 307 -21.88 1.22 1.15
C ARG A 307 -21.90 1.35 2.67
N GLU A 308 -21.77 2.56 3.24
CA GLU A 308 -21.72 2.78 4.69
C GLU A 308 -22.97 2.24 5.42
N SER A 309 -24.12 2.26 4.75
CA SER A 309 -25.38 1.74 5.28
C SER A 309 -25.50 0.21 5.29
N THR A 310 -24.55 -0.51 4.68
CA THR A 310 -24.61 -1.97 4.63
C THR A 310 -24.19 -2.58 5.97
N PRO A 311 -24.96 -3.54 6.53
CA PRO A 311 -24.65 -4.15 7.83
C PRO A 311 -23.23 -4.69 7.94
N ILE A 312 -22.76 -5.37 6.89
CA ILE A 312 -21.45 -6.00 6.84
C ILE A 312 -20.29 -4.99 6.76
N HIS A 313 -20.48 -3.85 6.08
CA HIS A 313 -19.47 -2.78 6.10
C HIS A 313 -19.29 -2.24 7.52
N LEU A 314 -20.39 -2.00 8.23
CA LEU A 314 -20.34 -1.58 9.64
C LEU A 314 -19.73 -2.66 10.53
N ALA A 315 -20.02 -3.94 10.29
CA ALA A 315 -19.43 -5.05 11.02
C ALA A 315 -17.91 -5.10 10.83
N LEU A 316 -17.42 -4.98 9.59
CA LEU A 316 -16.00 -4.95 9.26
C LEU A 316 -15.28 -3.74 9.89
N VAL A 317 -15.91 -2.55 9.85
CA VAL A 317 -15.34 -1.33 10.45
C VAL A 317 -15.32 -1.40 11.97
N LYS A 318 -16.34 -2.01 12.59
CA LYS A 318 -16.43 -2.21 14.06
C LYS A 318 -15.59 -3.38 14.54
N TRP A 319 -15.12 -4.25 13.66
CA TRP A 319 -14.41 -5.45 14.06
C TRP A 319 -13.13 -5.07 14.83
N ASN A 320 -13.03 -5.62 16.03
CA ASN A 320 -11.93 -5.43 16.96
C ASN A 320 -11.05 -6.69 17.06
N GLY A 321 -11.27 -7.68 16.20
CA GLY A 321 -10.52 -8.92 16.19
C GLY A 321 -10.80 -9.87 17.36
N THR A 322 -11.88 -9.69 18.12
CA THR A 322 -12.31 -10.67 19.15
C THR A 322 -13.56 -11.40 18.67
N VAL A 323 -13.49 -12.74 18.61
CA VAL A 323 -14.67 -13.62 18.50
C VAL A 323 -15.31 -13.76 19.86
#